data_AF-A0A848WWC2-F1
#
_entry.id   AF-A0A848WWC2-F1
#
_cell.length_a   1.000
_cell.length_b   1.000
_cell.length_c   1.000
_cell.angle_alpha   90.00
_cell.angle_beta   90.00
_cell.angle_gamma   90.00
#
_symmetry.space_group_name_H-M   'P 1'
#
loop_
_entity.id
_entity.type
_entity.pdbx_description
1 polymer ?
#
loop_
_entity_poly.entity_id
_entity_poly.type
_entity_poly.pdbx_seq_one_letter_code
_entity_poly.pdbx_strand_id
1 'polypeptide(L)'
;YPIDGKFIVNRTRDGGNSFDPLTRGLPSPPAYDLVYRHALEVDSTGNVLVMGSTTGGLWISENGGDSWTEISSHLPPVYVVRFG
;
A
#
# COMPACT_ATOMS: atom_id res chain seq x y z
N TYR A 1 1.19 17.68 6.12
CA TYR A 1 -0.03 17.19 5.44
C TYR A 1 0.38 16.47 4.17
N PRO A 2 -0.31 15.38 3.77
CA PRO A 2 0.01 14.66 2.54
C PRO A 2 -0.12 15.57 1.32
N ILE A 3 0.80 15.43 0.38
CA ILE A 3 0.81 16.21 -0.86
C ILE A 3 -0.44 15.84 -1.67
N ASP A 4 -1.19 16.86 -2.10
CA ASP A 4 -2.45 16.75 -2.85
C ASP A 4 -3.55 15.87 -2.23
N GLY A 5 -3.42 15.43 -0.98
CA GLY A 5 -4.32 14.42 -0.40
C GLY A 5 -4.31 13.11 -1.19
N LYS A 6 -3.16 12.71 -1.75
CA LYS A 6 -3.03 11.45 -2.48
C LYS A 6 -2.43 10.35 -1.61
N PHE A 7 -3.01 9.16 -1.71
CA PHE A 7 -2.43 7.94 -1.18
C PHE A 7 -1.68 7.21 -2.29
N ILE A 8 -0.36 7.05 -2.14
CA ILE A 8 0.54 6.56 -3.19
C ILE A 8 1.52 5.57 -2.58
N VAL A 9 1.78 4.46 -3.27
CA VAL A 9 2.92 3.60 -3.00
C VAL A 9 4.04 3.96 -3.99
N ASN A 10 5.26 4.21 -3.51
CA ASN A 10 6.41 4.46 -4.39
C ASN A 10 7.31 3.23 -4.44
N ARG A 11 7.74 2.84 -5.63
CA ARG A 11 8.65 1.71 -5.84
C ARG A 11 9.93 2.18 -6.51
N THR A 12 11.05 1.66 -6.07
CA THR A 12 12.33 1.77 -6.78
C THR A 12 12.77 0.41 -7.31
N ARG A 13 13.48 0.40 -8.44
CA ARG A 13 14.12 -0.79 -9.02
C ARG A 13 15.63 -0.62 -9.19
N ASP A 14 16.16 0.51 -8.75
CA ASP A 14 17.55 0.93 -8.97
C ASP A 14 18.26 1.35 -7.68
N GLY A 15 17.80 0.83 -6.54
CA GLY A 15 18.40 1.11 -5.23
C GLY A 15 18.05 2.49 -4.66
N GLY A 16 16.96 3.10 -5.12
CA GLY A 16 16.46 4.39 -4.63
C GLY A 16 16.97 5.59 -5.42
N ASN A 17 17.58 5.39 -6.60
CA ASN A 17 17.98 6.48 -7.49
C ASN A 17 16.76 7.11 -8.18
N SER A 18 15.75 6.29 -8.49
CA SER A 18 14.45 6.73 -9.01
C SER A 18 13.28 5.97 -8.39
N PHE A 19 12.09 6.57 -8.47
CA PHE A 19 10.86 6.02 -7.91
C PHE A 19 9.68 6.14 -8.89
N ASP A 20 8.95 5.04 -9.05
CA ASP A 20 7.68 4.97 -9.75
C ASP A 20 6.52 5.21 -8.77
N PRO A 21 5.63 6.19 -9.01
CA PRO A 21 4.42 6.35 -8.23
C PRO A 21 3.35 5.35 -8.69
N LEU A 22 2.92 4.48 -7.77
CA LEU A 22 1.93 3.42 -7.99
C LEU A 22 0.61 3.80 -7.31
N THR A 23 -0.42 4.02 -8.13
CA THR A 23 -1.71 4.57 -7.67
C THR A 23 -2.93 3.79 -8.16
N ARG A 24 -2.76 2.89 -9.14
CA ARG A 24 -3.88 2.18 -9.75
C ARG A 24 -4.55 1.27 -8.72
N GLY A 25 -5.83 1.51 -8.47
CA GLY A 25 -6.63 0.75 -7.50
C GLY A 25 -6.50 1.20 -6.04
N LEU A 26 -5.71 2.25 -5.77
CA LEU A 26 -5.71 2.93 -4.47
C LEU A 26 -6.81 3.99 -4.40
N PRO A 27 -7.21 4.44 -3.19
CA PRO A 27 -8.21 5.48 -3.02
C PRO A 27 -7.92 6.76 -3.80
N SER A 28 -8.96 7.31 -4.42
CA SER A 28 -8.87 8.62 -5.09
C SER A 28 -8.80 9.75 -4.05
N PRO A 29 -8.12 10.87 -4.36
CA PRO A 29 -8.07 12.01 -3.46
C PRO A 29 -9.46 12.60 -3.14
N PRO A 30 -9.66 13.16 -1.94
CA PRO A 30 -8.69 13.20 -0.84
C PRO A 30 -8.62 11.88 -0.08
N ALA A 31 -7.40 11.37 0.11
CA ALA A 31 -7.09 10.16 0.87
C ALA A 31 -6.04 10.50 1.93
N TYR A 32 -6.34 10.14 3.19
CA TYR A 32 -5.54 10.48 4.37
C TYR A 32 -5.15 9.25 5.19
N ASP A 33 -5.33 8.06 4.63
CA ASP A 33 -4.90 6.80 5.21
C ASP A 33 -3.42 6.85 5.59
N LEU A 34 -3.13 6.42 6.82
CA LEU A 34 -1.77 6.20 7.30
C LEU A 34 -1.48 4.70 7.35
N VAL A 35 -0.26 4.31 6.99
CA VAL A 35 0.21 2.92 7.05
C VAL A 35 1.29 2.83 8.11
N TYR A 36 1.10 1.93 9.08
CA TYR A 36 2.09 1.70 10.12
C TYR A 36 3.29 0.89 9.61
N ARG A 37 4.41 0.96 10.34
CA ARG A 37 5.69 0.35 9.98
C ARG A 37 5.60 -1.12 9.58
N HIS A 38 4.76 -1.91 10.26
CA HIS A 38 4.61 -3.34 10.00
C HIS A 38 3.34 -3.68 9.20
N ALA A 39 2.59 -2.67 8.75
CA ALA A 39 1.35 -2.83 8.00
C ALA A 39 1.58 -2.84 6.47
N LEU A 40 2.82 -3.09 6.03
CA LEU A 40 3.16 -3.43 4.65
C LEU A 40 4.03 -4.69 4.70
N GLU A 41 3.71 -5.67 3.88
CA GLU A 41 4.52 -6.86 3.67
C GLU A 41 4.64 -7.21 2.21
N VAL A 42 5.77 -7.81 1.86
CA VAL A 42 6.09 -8.36 0.54
C VAL A 42 6.36 -9.84 0.73
N ASP A 43 5.80 -10.67 -0.14
CA ASP A 43 6.04 -12.11 -0.14
C ASP A 43 7.49 -12.45 -0.53
N SER A 44 7.84 -13.73 -0.42
CA SER A 44 9.19 -14.22 -0.75
C SER A 44 9.56 -14.08 -2.23
N THR A 45 8.58 -13.94 -3.12
CA THR A 45 8.83 -13.74 -4.56
C THR A 45 9.08 -12.28 -4.92
N GLY A 46 8.68 -11.33 -4.05
CA GLY A 46 8.74 -9.90 -4.34
C GLY A 46 7.56 -9.40 -5.19
N ASN A 47 6.61 -10.26 -5.55
CA ASN A 47 5.52 -9.91 -6.45
C ASN A 47 4.20 -9.66 -5.74
N VAL A 48 3.97 -10.31 -4.60
CA VAL A 48 2.71 -10.16 -3.85
C VAL A 48 2.97 -9.23 -2.66
N LEU A 49 2.20 -8.14 -2.60
CA LEU A 49 2.28 -7.14 -1.55
C LEU A 49 0.92 -7.03 -0.86
N VAL A 50 0.94 -6.89 0.46
CA VAL A 50 -0.26 -6.57 1.25
C VAL A 50 0.00 -5.33 2.10
N MET A 51 -0.99 -4.44 2.18
CA MET A 51 -0.89 -3.20 2.93
C MET A 51 -2.19 -2.92 3.70
N GLY A 52 -2.07 -2.53 4.97
CA GLY A 52 -3.18 -2.11 5.81
C GLY A 52 -3.04 -0.68 6.32
N SER A 53 -4.15 0.04 6.47
CA SER A 53 -4.18 1.39 7.02
C SER A 53 -4.74 1.46 8.44
N THR A 54 -4.43 2.57 9.10
CA THR A 54 -4.98 2.96 10.41
C THR A 54 -6.50 3.22 10.39
N THR A 55 -7.07 3.42 9.20
CA THR A 55 -8.48 3.73 8.95
C THR A 55 -9.26 2.49 8.49
N GLY A 56 -8.66 1.30 8.50
CA GLY A 56 -9.34 0.04 8.23
C GLY A 56 -9.28 -0.44 6.79
N GLY A 57 -8.51 0.25 5.95
CA GLY A 57 -8.23 -0.19 4.59
C GLY A 57 -7.25 -1.34 4.55
N LEU A 58 -7.49 -2.31 3.68
CA LEU A 58 -6.62 -3.45 3.39
C LEU A 58 -6.57 -3.64 1.88
N TRP A 59 -5.38 -3.58 1.31
CA TRP A 59 -5.16 -3.74 -0.12
C TRP A 59 -4.12 -4.83 -0.39
N ILE A 60 -4.30 -5.55 -1.50
CA ILE A 60 -3.34 -6.52 -2.03
C ILE A 60 -2.91 -6.12 -3.44
N SER A 61 -1.66 -6.37 -3.78
CA SER A 61 -1.16 -6.33 -5.16
C SER A 61 -0.50 -7.66 -5.47
N GLU A 62 -0.80 -8.25 -6.62
CA GLU A 62 -0.22 -9.52 -7.07
C GLU A 62 0.77 -9.30 -8.24
N ASN A 63 1.17 -8.05 -8.48
CA ASN A 63 2.03 -7.67 -9.61
C ASN A 63 3.05 -6.58 -9.23
N GLY A 64 3.68 -6.73 -8.06
CA GLY A 64 4.78 -5.86 -7.64
C GLY A 64 4.36 -4.41 -7.41
N GLY A 65 3.08 -4.19 -7.07
CA GLY A 65 2.49 -2.88 -6.81
C GLY A 65 1.90 -2.17 -8.03
N ASP A 66 1.99 -2.71 -9.25
CA ASP A 66 1.51 -2.02 -10.47
C ASP A 66 -0.01 -1.77 -10.44
N SER A 67 -0.76 -2.63 -9.76
CA SER A 67 -2.17 -2.41 -9.41
C SER A 67 -2.51 -3.00 -8.05
N TRP A 68 -3.43 -2.34 -7.34
CA TRP A 68 -3.93 -2.75 -6.04
C TRP A 68 -5.41 -3.13 -6.12
N THR A 69 -5.81 -4.08 -5.29
CA THR A 69 -7.20 -4.47 -5.07
C THR A 69 -7.53 -4.23 -3.61
N GLU A 70 -8.60 -3.47 -3.33
CA GLU A 70 -9.13 -3.32 -1.98
C GLU A 70 -9.83 -4.62 -1.55
N ILE A 71 -9.37 -5.18 -0.43
CA ILE A 71 -9.96 -6.35 0.23
C ILE A 71 -10.99 -5.91 1.26
N SER A 72 -10.73 -4.81 1.97
CA SER A 72 -11.66 -4.21 2.92
C SER A 72 -11.33 -2.74 3.14
N SER A 73 -12.34 -1.98 3.54
CA SER A 73 -12.26 -0.57 3.96
C SER A 73 -12.85 -0.33 5.36
N HIS A 74 -13.16 -1.41 6.10
CA HIS A 74 -13.98 -1.35 7.31
C HIS A 74 -13.38 -2.14 8.48
N LEU A 75 -12.10 -2.47 8.42
CA LEU A 75 -11.42 -3.13 9.54
C LEU A 75 -11.17 -2.13 10.68
N PRO A 76 -10.94 -2.61 11.91
CA PRO A 76 -10.22 -1.82 12.90
C PRO A 76 -8.84 -1.39 12.38
N PRO A 77 -8.17 -0.42 13.04
CA PRO A 77 -6.82 0.00 12.66
C PRO A 77 -5.86 -1.17 12.50
N VAL A 78 -5.23 -1.30 11.33
CA VAL A 78 -4.33 -2.41 11.01
C VAL A 78 -2.92 -2.10 11.50
N TYR A 79 -2.44 -2.86 12.50
CA TYR A 79 -1.09 -2.68 13.07
C TYR A 79 -0.01 -3.47 12.33
N VAL A 80 -0.37 -4.65 11.84
CA VAL A 80 0.54 -5.58 11.18
C VAL A 80 -0.23 -6.40 10.15
N VAL A 81 0.43 -6.69 9.03
CA VAL A 81 0.00 -7.67 8.03
C VAL A 81 1.13 -8.66 7.84
N ARG A 82 0.83 -9.95 7.67
CA ARG A 82 1.81 -11.02 7.48
C ARG A 82 1.32 -12.05 6.48
N PHE A 83 2.21 -12.52 5.60
CA PHE A 83 2.00 -13.77 4.90
C PHE A 83 2.37 -14.94 5.84
N GLY A 84 1.63 -16.03 5.72
CA GLY A 84 1.80 -17.25 6.54
C GLY A 84 2.87 -18.19 6.01
#